data_AF-A0A958R5X5-F1
#
_entry.id   AF-A0A958R5X5-F1
#
_cell.length_a   1.000
_cell.length_b   1.000
_cell.length_c   1.000
_cell.angle_alpha   90.00
_cell.angle_beta   90.00
_cell.angle_gamma   90.00
#
_symmetry.space_group_name_H-M   'P 1'
#
loop_
_entity.id
_entity.type
_entity.pdbx_description
1 polymer ?
#
loop_
_entity_poly.entity_id
_entity_poly.type
_entity_poly.pdbx_seq_one_letter_code
_entity_poly.pdbx_strand_id
1 'polypeptide(L)'
;IVNEKPLKMSILPVLIFPEASSKFPLYFGVGAGLGVFFKQVQDESNVSFDYQLFMGARFFNVYGSTGFFIETGLKNHLHITSDGQFNGSYLAAGAVFTF
;
A
#
# COMPACT_ATOMS: atom_id res chain seq x y z
N ILE A 1 22.47 -21.42 -1.46
CA ILE A 1 21.60 -20.38 -2.06
C ILE A 1 21.37 -19.34 -0.98
N VAL A 2 21.88 -18.12 -1.18
CA VAL A 2 22.01 -17.09 -0.14
C VAL A 2 20.63 -16.60 0.27
N ASN A 3 20.33 -16.64 1.57
CA ASN A 3 19.08 -16.22 2.19
C ASN A 3 19.04 -14.68 2.30
N GLU A 4 19.12 -13.98 1.17
CA GLU A 4 19.10 -12.52 1.14
C GLU A 4 17.66 -12.04 1.06
N LYS A 5 17.14 -11.57 2.22
CA LYS A 5 15.84 -10.91 2.26
C LYS A 5 15.92 -9.60 1.46
N PRO A 6 15.08 -9.42 0.43
CA PRO A 6 15.08 -8.20 -0.35
C PRO A 6 14.61 -7.03 0.52
N LEU A 7 15.33 -5.91 0.46
CA LEU A 7 14.97 -4.67 1.14
C LEU A 7 14.53 -3.66 0.09
N LYS A 8 13.26 -3.27 0.15
CA LYS A 8 12.62 -2.42 -0.84
C LYS A 8 11.90 -1.24 -0.19
N MET A 9 12.03 -0.07 -0.79
CA MET A 9 11.23 1.10 -0.49
C MET A 9 10.45 1.52 -1.73
N SER A 10 9.20 1.93 -1.54
CA SER A 10 8.34 2.36 -2.64
C SER A 10 7.61 3.63 -2.28
N ILE A 11 7.46 4.52 -3.25
CA ILE A 11 6.69 5.75 -3.13
C ILE A 11 5.53 5.65 -4.12
N LEU A 12 4.30 5.65 -3.59
CA LEU A 12 3.09 5.52 -4.38
C LEU A 12 2.15 6.70 -4.07
N PRO A 13 1.93 7.64 -5.01
CA PRO A 13 0.74 8.48 -4.94
C PRO A 13 -0.50 7.58 -5.00
N VAL A 14 -1.46 7.83 -4.11
CA VAL A 14 -2.72 7.07 -4.01
C VAL A 14 -3.90 7.98 -4.27
N LEU A 15 -4.85 7.48 -5.05
CA LEU A 15 -6.18 8.06 -5.19
C LEU A 15 -7.14 7.26 -4.31
N ILE A 16 -7.94 7.95 -3.50
CA ILE A 16 -8.89 7.34 -2.57
C ILE A 16 -10.28 7.89 -2.86
N PHE A 17 -11.26 7.00 -2.95
CA PHE A 17 -12.67 7.32 -3.16
C PHE A 17 -13.58 6.47 -2.27
N PRO A 18 -14.64 7.03 -1.67
CA PRO A 18 -14.97 8.45 -1.64
C PRO A 18 -13.99 9.26 -0.78
N GLU A 19 -14.00 10.57 -1.00
CA GLU A 19 -13.19 11.51 -0.22
C GLU A 19 -13.51 11.38 1.28
N ALA A 20 -12.49 11.47 2.14
CA ALA A 20 -12.65 11.32 3.58
C ALA A 20 -13.65 12.33 4.19
N SER A 21 -13.73 13.54 3.62
CA SER A 21 -14.67 14.60 4.00
C SER A 21 -16.14 14.17 3.87
N SER A 22 -16.45 13.21 3.00
CA SER A 22 -17.81 12.67 2.83
C SER A 22 -18.29 11.87 4.06
N LYS A 23 -17.40 11.54 5.01
CA LYS A 23 -17.67 10.69 6.18
C LYS A 23 -18.31 9.34 5.85
N PHE A 24 -18.12 8.88 4.61
CA PHE A 24 -18.65 7.61 4.15
C PHE A 24 -17.82 6.47 4.77
N PRO A 25 -18.46 5.42 5.32
CA PRO A 25 -17.77 4.43 6.14
C PRO A 25 -16.91 3.45 5.32
N LEU A 26 -17.06 3.39 4.00
CA LEU A 26 -16.26 2.54 3.13
C LEU A 26 -15.40 3.39 2.20
N TYR A 27 -14.21 2.94 1.88
CA TYR A 27 -13.36 3.59 0.89
C TYR A 27 -12.55 2.58 0.09
N PHE A 28 -12.18 3.00 -1.10
CA PHE A 28 -11.39 2.25 -2.06
C PHE A 28 -10.25 3.15 -2.49
N GLY A 29 -9.10 2.57 -2.78
CA GLY A 29 -7.98 3.32 -3.27
C GLY A 29 -7.12 2.54 -4.24
N VAL A 30 -6.51 3.29 -5.14
CA VAL A 30 -5.53 2.79 -6.09
C VAL A 30 -4.30 3.66 -6.01
N GLY A 31 -3.13 3.04 -5.91
CA GLY A 31 -1.84 3.71 -5.95
C GLY A 31 -0.97 3.07 -7.01
N ALA A 32 -0.15 3.88 -7.65
CA ALA A 32 0.86 3.40 -8.56
C ALA A 32 2.08 4.32 -8.49
N GLY A 33 3.28 3.74 -8.50
CA GLY A 33 4.49 4.52 -8.33
C GLY A 33 5.76 3.69 -8.51
N LEU A 34 6.87 4.25 -8.05
CA LEU A 34 8.19 3.66 -8.23
C LEU A 34 8.68 3.03 -6.93
N GLY A 35 9.34 1.89 -7.07
CA GLY A 35 10.05 1.19 -6.01
C GLY A 35 11.54 1.10 -6.31
N VAL A 36 12.36 1.19 -5.27
CA VAL A 36 13.81 0.98 -5.33
C VAL A 36 14.18 -0.12 -4.34
N PHE A 37 14.95 -1.10 -4.82
CA PHE A 37 15.53 -2.14 -4.00
C PHE A 37 16.95 -1.74 -3.57
N PHE A 38 17.19 -1.74 -2.26
CA PHE A 38 18.52 -1.50 -1.68
C PHE A 38 19.32 -2.80 -1.51
N LYS A 39 18.62 -3.92 -1.42
CA LYS A 39 19.19 -5.26 -1.35
C LYS A 39 18.30 -6.19 -2.17
N GLN A 40 18.88 -6.87 -3.16
CA GLN A 40 18.19 -7.73 -4.12
C GLN A 40 19.10 -8.86 -4.57
N VAL A 41 18.53 -9.92 -5.15
CA VAL A 41 19.27 -11.03 -5.76
C VAL A 41 20.15 -10.49 -6.89
N GLN A 42 21.34 -11.08 -7.08
CA GLN A 42 22.21 -10.74 -8.21
C GLN A 42 21.48 -10.93 -9.55
N ASP A 43 21.72 -10.03 -10.50
CA ASP A 43 21.14 -9.97 -11.85
C ASP A 43 19.63 -9.61 -11.95
N GLU A 44 19.07 -9.01 -10.90
CA GLU A 44 17.68 -8.53 -10.88
C GLU A 44 17.56 -7.00 -10.88
N SER A 45 16.40 -6.48 -11.30
CA SER A 45 16.16 -5.03 -11.46
C SER A 45 16.07 -4.28 -10.13
N ASN A 46 16.99 -3.35 -9.86
CA ASN A 46 16.96 -2.47 -8.68
C ASN A 46 15.75 -1.51 -8.65
N VAL A 47 15.05 -1.35 -9.77
CA VAL A 47 13.88 -0.48 -9.90
C VAL A 47 12.65 -1.30 -10.25
N SER A 48 11.52 -0.98 -9.62
CA SER A 48 10.23 -1.58 -9.92
C SER A 48 9.14 -0.54 -10.09
N PHE A 49 8.11 -0.94 -10.83
CA PHE A 49 6.83 -0.25 -10.84
C PHE A 49 5.89 -0.96 -9.86
N ASP A 50 5.45 -0.22 -8.85
CA ASP A 50 4.60 -0.76 -7.80
C ASP A 50 3.20 -0.24 -7.98
N TYR A 51 2.21 -1.13 -7.85
CA TYR A 51 0.82 -0.75 -7.85
C TYR A 51 0.10 -1.42 -6.69
N GLN A 52 -0.85 -0.68 -6.12
CA GLN A 52 -1.58 -1.09 -4.94
C GLN A 52 -3.06 -0.80 -5.16
N LEU A 53 -3.88 -1.78 -4.84
CA LEU A 53 -5.33 -1.66 -4.77
C LEU A 53 -5.74 -1.96 -3.35
N PHE A 54 -6.57 -1.13 -2.76
CA PHE A 54 -7.01 -1.34 -1.39
C PHE A 54 -8.45 -0.90 -1.20
N MET A 55 -9.07 -1.49 -0.19
CA MET A 55 -10.37 -1.09 0.30
C MET A 55 -10.36 -1.15 1.81
N GLY A 56 -11.10 -0.26 2.44
CA GLY A 56 -11.17 -0.21 3.88
C GLY A 56 -12.50 0.32 4.37
N ALA A 57 -12.71 0.11 5.66
CA ALA A 57 -13.78 0.71 6.41
C ALA A 57 -13.20 1.75 7.37
N ARG A 58 -13.84 2.91 7.48
CA ARG A 58 -13.55 3.96 8.46
C ARG A 58 -14.77 4.14 9.35
N PHE A 59 -14.53 4.08 10.65
CA PHE A 59 -15.52 4.37 11.67
C PHE A 59 -15.17 5.71 12.28
N PHE A 60 -15.90 6.75 11.88
CA PHE A 60 -15.76 8.09 12.41
C PHE A 60 -16.50 8.21 13.75
N ASN A 61 -16.02 9.05 14.67
CA ASN A 61 -16.67 9.39 15.94
C ASN A 61 -16.84 8.22 16.94
N VAL A 62 -15.81 7.41 17.17
CA VAL A 62 -15.86 6.37 18.22
C VAL A 62 -15.70 7.00 19.61
N TYR A 63 -14.87 8.04 19.73
CA TYR A 63 -14.76 8.86 20.93
C TYR A 63 -14.31 10.29 20.57
N GLY A 64 -15.24 11.26 20.61
CA GLY A 64 -14.97 12.63 20.18
C GLY A 64 -14.53 12.70 18.71
N SER A 65 -13.32 13.22 18.45
CA SER A 65 -12.75 13.37 17.12
C SER A 65 -11.89 12.17 16.64
N THR A 66 -11.83 11.11 17.44
CA THR A 66 -11.07 9.89 17.14
C THR A 66 -11.97 8.85 16.48
N GLY A 67 -11.52 8.33 15.35
CA GLY A 67 -12.09 7.20 14.63
C GLY A 67 -11.07 6.07 14.45
N PHE A 68 -11.51 4.97 13.85
CA PHE A 68 -10.65 3.84 13.50
C PHE A 68 -10.84 3.45 12.04
N PHE A 69 -9.83 2.84 11.45
CA PHE A 69 -9.94 2.24 10.13
C PHE A 69 -9.41 0.82 10.12
N ILE A 70 -9.99 0.01 9.25
CA ILE A 70 -9.49 -1.29 8.87
C ILE A 70 -9.38 -1.28 7.36
N GLU A 71 -8.24 -1.71 6.84
CA GLU A 71 -7.92 -1.71 5.42
C GLU A 71 -7.37 -3.06 5.02
N THR A 72 -7.81 -3.56 3.89
CA THR A 72 -7.20 -4.70 3.23
C THR A 72 -6.82 -4.28 1.82
N GLY A 73 -5.75 -4.85 1.30
CA GLY A 73 -5.35 -4.53 -0.06
C GLY A 73 -4.41 -5.54 -0.68
N LEU A 74 -4.24 -5.36 -1.97
CA LEU A 74 -3.29 -6.05 -2.82
C LEU A 74 -2.17 -5.07 -3.12
N LYS A 75 -0.95 -5.42 -2.74
CA LYS A 75 0.27 -4.73 -3.14
C LYS A 75 1.01 -5.63 -4.11
N ASN A 76 1.20 -5.11 -5.32
CA ASN A 76 1.91 -5.79 -6.37
C ASN A 76 3.09 -4.95 -6.83
N HIS A 77 4.08 -5.62 -7.41
CA HIS A 77 5.11 -4.93 -8.16
C HIS A 77 5.48 -5.70 -9.43
N LEU A 78 5.79 -4.93 -10.46
CA LEU A 78 6.38 -5.39 -11.71
C LEU A 78 7.82 -4.92 -11.74
N HIS A 79 8.75 -5.85 -11.93
CA HIS A 79 10.12 -5.51 -12.27
C HIS A 79 10.13 -4.90 -13.68
N ILE A 80 10.79 -3.75 -13.83
CA ILE A 80 10.81 -3.04 -15.12
C ILE A 80 11.79 -3.69 -16.11
N THR A 81 12.85 -4.33 -15.60
CA THR A 81 13.93 -4.90 -16.42
C THR A 81 14.22 -6.38 -16.18
N SER A 82 13.39 -7.09 -15.40
CA SER A 82 13.58 -8.52 -15.09
C SER A 82 12.24 -9.22 -14.83
N ASP A 83 12.26 -10.56 -14.82
CA ASP A 83 11.10 -11.40 -14.62
C ASP A 83 10.88 -11.70 -13.13
N GLY A 84 10.05 -10.90 -12.47
CA GLY A 84 9.66 -11.10 -11.08
C GLY A 84 8.33 -10.42 -10.77
N GLN A 85 7.34 -11.19 -10.31
CA GLN A 85 6.05 -10.68 -9.84
C GLN A 85 5.84 -11.10 -8.39
N PHE A 86 5.81 -10.12 -7.49
CA PHE A 86 5.37 -10.33 -6.13
C PHE A 86 3.95 -9.82 -5.98
N ASN A 87 3.07 -10.71 -5.54
CA ASN A 87 1.70 -10.41 -5.22
C ASN A 87 1.51 -10.62 -3.72
N GLY A 88 1.37 -9.53 -2.97
CA GLY A 88 1.15 -9.55 -1.54
C GLY A 88 -0.23 -9.01 -1.22
N SER A 89 -0.93 -9.66 -0.30
CA SER A 89 -2.07 -9.06 0.39
C SER A 89 -1.64 -8.57 1.76
N TYR A 90 -2.29 -7.52 2.25
CA TYR A 90 -2.09 -7.03 3.60
C TYR A 90 -3.41 -6.70 4.26
N LEU A 91 -3.41 -6.79 5.58
CA LEU A 91 -4.46 -6.29 6.45
C LEU A 91 -3.81 -5.25 7.37
N ALA A 92 -4.36 -4.05 7.39
CA ALA A 92 -3.93 -2.94 8.23
C ALA A 92 -5.12 -2.44 9.05
N ALA A 93 -4.83 -1.97 10.27
CA ALA A 93 -5.80 -1.27 11.10
C ALA A 93 -5.10 -0.09 11.79
N GLY A 94 -5.82 0.99 12.02
CA GLY A 94 -5.26 2.18 12.65
C GLY A 94 -6.32 3.15 13.16
N ALA A 95 -5.87 4.25 13.71
CA ALA A 95 -6.72 5.35 14.17
C ALA A 95 -6.78 6.46 13.13
N VAL A 96 -7.94 7.10 12.99
CA VAL A 96 -8.17 8.30 12.18
C VAL A 96 -8.47 9.45 13.13
N PHE A 97 -7.72 10.53 13.05
CA PHE A 97 -8.00 11.76 13.81
C PHE A 97 -8.57 12.81 12.88
N THR A 98 -9.76 13.29 13.18
CA THR A 98 -10.35 14.46 12.51
C THR A 98 -9.92 15.69 13.31
N PHE A 99 -9.42 16.75 12.68
CA PHE A 99 -9.03 18.00 13.36
C PHE A 99 -9.75 19.20 12.73
#